data_AF-A0AAJ4CE28-F1
#
_entry.id   AF-A0AAJ4CE28-F1
#
_cell.length_a   1.000
_cell.length_b   1.000
_cell.length_c   1.000
_cell.angle_alpha   90.00
_cell.angle_beta   90.00
_cell.angle_gamma   90.00
#
_symmetry.space_group_name_H-M   'P 1'
#
loop_
_entity.id
_entity.type
_entity.pdbx_description
1 polymer ?
#
loop_
_entity_poly.entity_id
_entity_poly.type
_entity_poly.pdbx_seq_one_letter_code
_entity_poly.pdbx_strand_id
1 'polypeptide(L)'
;MQKLILPFVAGFLASLFFHESTLALLHAAGLIDPTGFSTAPFLPLGLPEFIANAIWSAFWAVLMAWLLRVAPERRAPWVPAFVFGGIALTAASVFVVDPLRGIWPSGNMLPRLAVGFAANAMWGWGALVFMRAFMASEDED
;
A
#
# COMPACT_ATOMS: atom_id res chain seq x y z
N MET A 1 14.40 14.71 9.94
CA MET A 1 14.04 14.34 8.56
C MET A 1 13.60 12.89 8.43
N GLN A 2 14.20 11.97 9.20
CA GLN A 2 13.86 10.53 9.21
C GLN A 2 12.37 10.21 9.44
N LYS A 3 11.67 10.94 10.32
CA LYS A 3 10.23 10.73 10.61
C LYS A 3 9.29 10.85 9.40
N LEU A 4 9.73 11.47 8.30
CA LEU A 4 8.96 11.60 7.06
C LEU A 4 9.56 10.79 5.92
N ILE A 5 10.88 10.88 5.72
CA ILE A 5 11.57 10.23 4.61
C ILE A 5 11.51 8.70 4.74
N LEU A 6 11.75 8.17 5.94
CA LEU A 6 11.80 6.73 6.17
C LEU A 6 10.43 6.07 5.93
N PRO A 7 9.32 6.56 6.51
CA PRO A 7 8.00 6.03 6.18
C PRO A 7 7.62 6.20 4.71
N PHE A 8 8.01 7.32 4.09
CA PHE A 8 7.73 7.57 2.67
C PHE A 8 8.39 6.53 1.78
N VAL A 9 9.70 6.31 1.94
CA VAL A 9 10.45 5.30 1.17
C VAL A 9 9.93 3.90 1.47
N ALA A 10 9.66 3.57 2.74
CA ALA A 10 9.09 2.29 3.13
C ALA A 10 7.73 2.02 2.47
N GLY A 11 6.84 3.02 2.39
CA GLY A 11 5.55 2.91 1.72
C GLY A 11 5.65 2.71 0.22
N PHE A 12 6.59 3.41 -0.43
CA PHE A 12 6.90 3.23 -1.85
C PHE A 12 7.39 1.81 -2.14
N LEU A 13 8.38 1.35 -1.39
CA LEU A 13 8.94 0.00 -1.54
C LEU A 13 7.90 -1.08 -1.23
N ALA A 14 7.06 -0.88 -0.21
CA ALA A 14 5.98 -1.81 0.11
C ALA A 14 4.96 -1.94 -1.02
N SER A 15 4.71 -0.89 -1.79
CA SER A 15 3.85 -0.98 -2.96
C SER A 15 4.44 -1.96 -3.99
N LEU A 16 5.72 -1.83 -4.31
CA LEU A 16 6.38 -2.70 -5.29
C LEU A 16 6.52 -4.15 -4.79
N PHE A 17 7.02 -4.34 -3.57
CA PHE A 17 7.42 -5.67 -3.09
C PHE A 17 6.31 -6.44 -2.37
N PHE A 18 5.26 -5.77 -1.90
CA PHE A 18 4.16 -6.42 -1.18
C PHE A 18 2.83 -6.24 -1.90
N HIS A 19 2.42 -5.02 -2.25
CA HIS A 19 1.13 -4.79 -2.92
C HIS A 19 1.09 -5.44 -4.31
N GLU A 20 1.95 -5.00 -5.22
CA GLU A 20 1.98 -5.49 -6.60
C GLU A 20 2.35 -6.98 -6.67
N SER A 21 3.24 -7.42 -5.78
CA SER A 21 3.59 -8.84 -5.66
C SER A 21 2.40 -9.70 -5.17
N THR A 22 1.56 -9.18 -4.27
CA THR A 22 0.33 -9.88 -3.85
C THR A 22 -0.64 -10.01 -5.01
N LEU A 23 -0.84 -8.94 -5.80
CA LEU A 23 -1.68 -9.00 -6.99
C LEU A 23 -1.13 -10.00 -8.02
N ALA A 24 0.18 -9.98 -8.27
CA ALA A 24 0.83 -10.93 -9.17
C ALA A 24 0.66 -12.38 -8.73
N LEU A 25 0.76 -12.67 -7.42
CA LEU A 25 0.53 -14.01 -6.88
C LEU A 25 -0.93 -14.44 -7.02
N LEU A 26 -1.89 -13.56 -6.75
CA LEU A 26 -3.32 -13.84 -6.92
C LEU A 26 -3.66 -14.11 -8.39
N HIS A 27 -3.06 -13.35 -9.31
CA HIS A 27 -3.22 -13.56 -10.74
C HIS A 27 -2.60 -14.89 -11.20
N ALA A 28 -1.38 -15.20 -10.76
CA ALA A 28 -0.72 -16.47 -11.06
C ALA A 28 -1.51 -17.67 -10.52
N ALA A 29 -2.26 -17.49 -9.44
CA ALA A 29 -3.19 -18.49 -8.89
C ALA A 29 -4.55 -18.57 -9.63
N GLY A 30 -4.79 -17.72 -10.64
CA GLY A 30 -6.04 -17.68 -11.40
C GLY A 30 -7.23 -17.11 -10.63
N LEU A 31 -6.98 -16.36 -9.54
CA LEU A 31 -8.04 -15.81 -8.68
C LEU A 31 -8.55 -14.44 -9.15
N ILE A 32 -7.74 -13.70 -9.91
CA ILE A 32 -8.06 -12.35 -10.40
C ILE A 32 -7.49 -12.14 -11.81
N ASP A 33 -8.13 -11.27 -12.59
CA ASP A 33 -7.65 -10.88 -13.92
C ASP A 33 -6.46 -9.89 -13.91
N PRO A 34 -6.38 -8.89 -13.00
CA PRO A 34 -5.26 -7.96 -12.98
C PRO A 34 -3.94 -8.64 -12.61
N THR A 35 -2.88 -8.43 -13.40
CA THR A 35 -1.59 -9.11 -13.28
C THR A 35 -0.67 -8.62 -12.17
N GLY A 36 -1.01 -7.48 -11.53
CA GLY A 36 -0.01 -6.65 -10.84
C GLY A 36 0.94 -5.96 -11.83
N PHE A 37 1.67 -4.96 -11.36
CA PHE A 37 2.63 -4.15 -12.12
C PHE A 37 2.06 -3.58 -13.43
N SER A 38 0.81 -3.10 -13.40
CA SER A 38 0.14 -2.52 -14.57
C SER A 38 0.94 -1.38 -15.18
N THR A 39 1.37 -1.55 -16.44
CA THR A 39 2.04 -0.51 -17.24
C THR A 39 1.04 0.37 -18.00
N ALA A 40 -0.26 0.22 -17.72
CA ALA A 40 -1.27 1.11 -18.28
C ALA A 40 -0.99 2.56 -17.82
N PRO A 41 -1.18 3.56 -18.69
CA PRO A 41 -0.92 4.94 -18.34
C PRO A 41 -1.96 5.42 -17.31
N PHE A 42 -1.46 5.92 -16.19
CA PHE A 42 -2.27 6.57 -15.17
C PHE A 42 -2.58 8.01 -15.58
N LEU A 43 -3.79 8.27 -16.10
CA LEU A 43 -4.22 9.64 -16.40
C LEU A 43 -4.48 10.43 -15.10
N PRO A 44 -4.08 11.72 -15.02
CA PRO A 44 -3.51 12.57 -16.09
C PRO A 44 -1.97 12.56 -16.19
N LEU A 45 -1.27 11.81 -15.33
CA LEU A 45 0.20 11.87 -15.18
C LEU A 45 0.96 11.15 -16.30
N GLY A 46 0.33 10.20 -17.00
CA GLY A 46 0.96 9.43 -18.09
C GLY A 46 2.03 8.43 -17.62
N LEU A 47 2.25 8.31 -16.31
CA LEU A 47 3.14 7.32 -15.70
C LEU A 47 2.47 5.94 -15.66
N PRO A 48 3.25 4.84 -15.65
CA PRO A 48 2.72 3.51 -15.34
C PRO A 48 1.93 3.51 -14.04
N GLU A 49 0.76 2.87 -14.05
CA GLU A 49 -0.16 2.80 -12.92
C GLU A 49 0.50 2.30 -11.64
N PHE A 50 1.34 1.27 -11.72
CA PHE A 50 2.04 0.75 -10.55
C PHE A 50 2.99 1.80 -9.91
N ILE A 51 3.60 2.68 -10.72
CA ILE A 51 4.46 3.76 -10.21
C ILE A 51 3.63 4.85 -9.56
N ALA A 52 2.52 5.25 -10.18
CA ALA A 52 1.61 6.23 -9.61
C ALA A 52 1.04 5.74 -8.26
N ASN A 53 0.66 4.46 -8.19
CA ASN A 53 0.21 3.81 -6.96
C ASN A 53 1.30 3.75 -5.90
N ALA A 54 2.56 3.48 -6.28
CA ALA A 54 3.67 3.47 -5.34
C ALA A 54 3.96 4.86 -4.74
N ILE A 55 3.88 5.92 -5.55
CA ILE A 55 4.00 7.31 -5.08
C ILE A 55 2.84 7.64 -4.13
N TRP A 56 1.60 7.29 -4.48
CA TRP A 56 0.45 7.50 -3.60
C TRP A 56 0.58 6.74 -2.27
N SER A 57 1.06 5.50 -2.34
CA SER A 57 1.32 4.64 -1.17
C SER A 57 2.34 5.26 -0.21
N ALA A 58 3.36 5.96 -0.73
CA ALA A 58 4.36 6.62 0.10
C ALA A 58 3.73 7.64 1.08
N PHE A 59 2.72 8.41 0.62
CA PHE A 59 2.00 9.35 1.49
C PHE A 59 1.17 8.64 2.57
N TRP A 60 0.53 7.52 2.22
CA TRP A 60 -0.22 6.72 3.18
C TRP A 60 0.68 6.10 4.25
N ALA A 61 1.90 5.71 3.91
CA ALA A 61 2.84 5.18 4.91
C ALA A 61 3.28 6.23 5.92
N VAL A 62 3.46 7.49 5.50
CA VAL A 62 3.72 8.61 6.42
C VAL A 62 2.54 8.78 7.39
N LEU A 63 1.31 8.80 6.86
CA LEU A 63 0.11 8.91 7.68
C LEU A 63 -0.03 7.72 8.65
N MET A 64 0.20 6.50 8.17
CA MET A 64 0.15 5.27 8.97
C MET A 64 1.19 5.31 10.10
N ALA A 65 2.45 5.64 9.79
CA ALA A 65 3.53 5.71 10.77
C ALA A 65 3.23 6.75 11.86
N TRP A 66 2.67 7.90 11.47
CA TRP A 66 2.24 8.93 12.40
C TRP A 66 1.07 8.46 13.29
N LEU A 67 0.01 7.91 12.70
CA LEU A 67 -1.19 7.48 13.42
C LEU A 67 -0.91 6.34 14.40
N LEU A 68 -0.13 5.34 13.95
CA LEU A 68 0.27 4.19 14.76
C LEU A 68 1.47 4.47 15.66
N ARG A 69 2.02 5.69 15.59
CA ARG A 69 3.17 6.16 16.36
C ARG A 69 4.36 5.19 16.30
N VAL A 70 4.68 4.76 15.09
CA VAL A 70 5.79 3.84 14.81
C VAL A 70 7.10 4.50 15.23
N ALA A 71 7.87 3.80 16.08
CA ALA A 71 9.14 4.27 16.59
C ALA A 71 10.07 3.07 16.89
N PRO A 72 11.40 3.27 16.91
CA PRO A 72 12.37 2.21 17.20
C PRO A 72 12.13 1.54 18.57
N GLU A 73 11.84 2.34 19.60
CA GLU A 73 11.74 1.91 21.01
C GLU A 73 10.38 1.26 21.35
N ARG A 74 9.42 1.32 20.42
CA ARG A 74 8.05 0.83 20.62
C ARG A 74 7.88 -0.53 19.98
N ARG A 75 6.99 -1.33 20.57
CA ARG A 75 6.53 -2.58 19.95
C ARG A 75 5.90 -2.27 18.59
N ALA A 76 6.37 -2.97 17.55
CA ALA A 76 5.92 -2.76 16.19
C ALA A 76 4.41 -3.10 16.07
N PRO A 77 3.57 -2.17 15.56
CA PRO A 77 2.13 -2.35 15.48
C PRO A 77 1.74 -3.19 14.24
N TRP A 78 2.13 -4.46 14.21
CA TRP A 78 1.92 -5.36 13.06
C TRP A 78 0.45 -5.49 12.67
N VAL A 79 -0.42 -5.85 13.62
CA VAL A 79 -1.86 -6.01 13.36
C VAL A 79 -2.50 -4.68 12.96
N PRO A 80 -2.29 -3.55 13.69
CA PRO A 80 -2.81 -2.26 13.25
C PRO A 80 -2.31 -1.82 11.88
N ALA A 81 -1.05 -2.08 11.50
CA ALA A 81 -0.51 -1.72 10.19
C ALA A 81 -1.18 -2.53 9.06
N PHE A 82 -1.32 -3.85 9.27
CA PHE A 82 -2.04 -4.73 8.34
C PHE A 82 -3.50 -4.28 8.16
N VAL A 83 -4.20 -3.99 9.27
CA VAL A 83 -5.60 -3.53 9.23
C VAL A 83 -5.72 -2.14 8.62
N PHE A 84 -4.81 -1.21 8.93
CA PHE A 84 -4.78 0.12 8.35
C PHE A 84 -4.64 0.03 6.83
N GLY A 85 -3.69 -0.76 6.34
CA GLY A 85 -3.54 -1.05 4.92
C GLY A 85 -4.85 -1.59 4.34
N GLY A 86 -5.30 -2.75 4.83
CA GLY A 86 -6.44 -3.46 4.28
C GLY A 86 -7.75 -2.66 4.26
N ILE A 87 -7.98 -1.82 5.27
CA ILE A 87 -9.23 -1.05 5.37
C ILE A 87 -9.06 0.35 4.79
N ALA A 88 -8.08 1.13 5.25
CA ALA A 88 -7.99 2.55 4.92
C ALA A 88 -7.65 2.77 3.45
N LEU A 89 -6.69 2.02 2.89
CA LEU A 89 -6.32 2.16 1.48
C LEU A 89 -7.38 1.57 0.55
N THR A 90 -8.03 0.46 0.94
CA THR A 90 -9.15 -0.09 0.15
C THR A 90 -10.33 0.89 0.11
N ALA A 91 -10.66 1.50 1.24
CA ALA A 91 -11.68 2.54 1.31
C ALA A 91 -11.28 3.77 0.49
N ALA A 92 -10.04 4.23 0.59
CA ALA A 92 -9.54 5.35 -0.20
C ALA A 92 -9.60 5.05 -1.71
N SER A 93 -9.21 3.85 -2.14
CA SER A 93 -9.33 3.43 -3.53
C SER A 93 -10.79 3.53 -3.99
N VAL A 94 -11.70 2.86 -3.28
CA VAL A 94 -13.10 2.71 -3.70
C VAL A 94 -13.91 4.00 -3.61
N PHE A 95 -13.66 4.85 -2.62
CA PHE A 95 -14.48 6.02 -2.33
C PHE A 95 -13.83 7.35 -2.71
N VAL A 96 -12.53 7.37 -3.02
CA VAL A 96 -11.84 8.59 -3.45
C VAL A 96 -11.27 8.39 -4.85
N VAL A 97 -10.37 7.42 -5.02
CA VAL A 97 -9.60 7.30 -6.26
C VAL A 97 -10.47 6.86 -7.43
N ASP A 98 -11.34 5.87 -7.22
CA ASP A 98 -12.22 5.33 -8.26
C ASP A 98 -13.28 6.35 -8.70
N PRO A 99 -13.98 7.06 -7.80
CA PRO A 99 -14.88 8.14 -8.19
C PRO A 99 -14.19 9.27 -8.95
N LEU A 100 -12.94 9.61 -8.60
CA LEU A 100 -12.14 10.59 -9.35
C LEU A 100 -11.84 10.14 -10.79
N ARG A 101 -11.87 8.82 -11.05
CA ARG A 101 -11.74 8.21 -12.38
C ARG A 101 -13.08 8.01 -13.09
N GLY A 102 -14.19 8.44 -12.47
CA GLY A 102 -15.54 8.18 -12.97
C GLY A 102 -16.03 6.75 -12.75
N ILE A 103 -15.33 5.96 -11.93
CA ILE A 103 -15.69 4.58 -11.60
C ILE A 103 -16.48 4.59 -10.29
N TRP A 104 -17.78 4.31 -10.38
CA TRP A 104 -18.64 4.30 -9.21
C TRP A 104 -18.84 2.88 -8.65
N PRO A 105 -18.88 2.73 -7.31
CA PRO A 105 -19.31 1.52 -6.64
C PRO A 105 -20.64 0.99 -7.20
N SER A 106 -20.63 -0.20 -7.82
CA SER A 106 -21.82 -0.80 -8.41
C SER A 106 -21.75 -2.33 -8.40
N GLY A 107 -22.91 -2.99 -8.40
CA GLY A 107 -23.01 -4.44 -8.40
C GLY A 107 -22.45 -5.13 -7.15
N ASN A 108 -21.96 -6.37 -7.31
CA ASN A 108 -21.34 -7.12 -6.23
C ASN A 108 -19.91 -6.63 -5.97
N MET A 109 -19.72 -5.88 -4.89
CA MET A 109 -18.42 -5.33 -4.52
C MET A 109 -17.52 -6.28 -3.73
N LEU A 110 -18.05 -7.40 -3.21
CA LEU A 110 -17.30 -8.27 -2.31
C LEU A 110 -15.98 -8.79 -2.91
N PRO A 111 -15.92 -9.25 -4.18
CA PRO A 111 -14.66 -9.67 -4.78
C PRO A 111 -13.63 -8.54 -4.87
N ARG A 112 -14.07 -7.35 -5.30
CA ARG A 112 -13.20 -6.16 -5.40
C ARG A 112 -12.66 -5.75 -4.04
N LEU A 113 -13.51 -5.73 -3.02
CA LEU A 113 -13.12 -5.40 -1.66
C LEU A 113 -12.18 -6.44 -1.07
N ALA A 114 -12.41 -7.74 -1.34
CA ALA A 114 -11.54 -8.81 -0.86
C ALA A 114 -10.13 -8.72 -1.46
N VAL A 115 -10.03 -8.49 -2.78
CA VAL A 115 -8.75 -8.33 -3.48
C VAL A 115 -8.04 -7.06 -3.03
N GLY A 116 -8.76 -5.93 -2.97
CA GLY A 116 -8.23 -4.68 -2.47
C GLY A 116 -7.74 -4.80 -1.03
N PHE A 117 -8.52 -5.44 -0.16
CA PHE A 117 -8.13 -5.70 1.22
C PHE A 117 -6.86 -6.54 1.28
N ALA A 118 -6.77 -7.64 0.54
CA ALA A 118 -5.61 -8.52 0.57
C ALA A 118 -4.33 -7.79 0.16
N ALA A 119 -4.34 -7.11 -0.99
CA ALA A 119 -3.17 -6.40 -1.48
C ALA A 119 -2.78 -5.22 -0.57
N ASN A 120 -3.75 -4.44 -0.10
CA ASN A 120 -3.48 -3.29 0.76
C ASN A 120 -3.09 -3.69 2.19
N ALA A 121 -3.58 -4.81 2.72
CA ALA A 121 -3.17 -5.30 4.03
C ALA A 121 -1.73 -5.80 4.01
N MET A 122 -1.34 -6.50 2.94
CA MET A 122 0.04 -6.91 2.70
C MET A 122 0.96 -5.70 2.53
N TRP A 123 0.49 -4.64 1.85
CA TRP A 123 1.20 -3.36 1.82
C TRP A 123 1.45 -2.79 3.22
N GLY A 124 0.42 -2.72 4.08
CA GLY A 124 0.54 -2.14 5.42
C GLY A 124 1.54 -2.91 6.29
N TRP A 125 1.52 -4.24 6.19
CA TRP A 125 2.55 -5.09 6.80
C TRP A 125 3.93 -4.80 6.22
N GLY A 126 4.09 -4.83 4.91
CA GLY A 126 5.38 -4.64 4.22
C GLY A 126 6.01 -3.28 4.49
N ALA A 127 5.19 -2.22 4.56
CA ALA A 127 5.64 -0.88 4.92
C ALA A 127 6.25 -0.89 6.34
N LEU A 128 5.63 -1.60 7.28
CA LEU A 128 6.19 -1.73 8.63
C LEU A 128 7.48 -2.57 8.66
N VAL A 129 7.61 -3.61 7.82
CA VAL A 129 8.87 -4.38 7.66
C VAL A 129 10.00 -3.45 7.25
N PHE A 130 9.81 -2.66 6.18
CA PHE A 130 10.83 -1.72 5.71
C PHE A 130 11.13 -0.63 6.75
N MET A 131 10.10 -0.08 7.42
CA MET A 131 10.34 0.91 8.47
C MET A 131 11.21 0.35 9.59
N ARG A 132 10.94 -0.88 10.05
CA ARG A 132 11.71 -1.53 11.11
C ARG A 132 13.13 -1.87 10.66
N ALA A 133 13.31 -2.30 9.41
CA ALA A 133 14.63 -2.57 8.84
C ALA A 133 15.50 -1.30 8.77
N PHE A 134 14.94 -0.19 8.28
CA PHE A 134 15.66 1.08 8.17
C PHE A 134 15.94 1.75 9.52
N MET A 135 15.05 1.56 10.51
CA MET A 135 15.31 2.04 11.87
C MET A 135 16.45 1.27 12.54
N ALA A 136 16.53 -0.05 12.30
CA ALA A 136 17.58 -0.87 12.91
C ALA A 136 18.99 -0.51 12.39
N SER A 137 19.12 -0.15 11.10
CA SER A 137 20.42 0.27 10.55
C SER A 137 20.91 1.60 11.12
N GLU A 138 20.02 2.49 11.57
CA GLU A 138 20.41 3.78 12.15
C GLU A 138 20.91 3.66 13.59
N ASP A 139 20.57 2.57 14.30
CA ASP A 139 21.08 2.32 15.66
C ASP A 139 22.51 1.72 15.64
N GLU A 140 23.00 1.23 14.49
CA GLU A 140 24.32 0.62 14.32
C GLU A 140 25.42 1.62 13.89
N ASP A 141 25.03 2.81 13.42
CA ASP A 141 25.92 3.91 12.95
C ASP A 141 26.14 5.00 14.02
#